data_AF-A0A089ZQW7-F1
#
_entry.id   AF-A0A089ZQW7-F1
#
_cell.length_a   1.000
_cell.length_b   1.000
_cell.length_c   1.000
_cell.angle_alpha   90.00
_cell.angle_beta   90.00
_cell.angle_gamma   90.00
#
_symmetry.space_group_name_H-M   'P 1'
#
loop_
_entity.id
_entity.type
_entity.pdbx_description
1 polymer ?
#
loop_
_entity_poly.entity_id
_entity_poly.type
_entity_poly.pdbx_seq_one_letter_code
_entity_poly.pdbx_strand_id
1 'polypeptide(L)'
;MRPMIPWLFGICALAAQSVWAGAGTGQPYGILIVSRERLEVATSCEIGVYLQDQLVGRLFQEQATSFNLPPGPVSVGLRQLPGQMPGCAPGITEYKPVIVTLQAGQIQKFRIAASSAGLYLKPEPLDY
;
A
#
# COMPACT_ATOMS: atom_id res chain seq x y z
N MET A 1 5.29 70.23 -35.58
CA MET A 1 5.00 69.54 -34.29
C MET A 1 3.98 68.45 -34.58
N ARG A 2 4.39 67.17 -34.56
CA ARG A 2 3.57 65.98 -34.90
C ARG A 2 3.28 65.18 -33.62
N PRO A 3 2.03 64.74 -33.37
CA PRO A 3 1.68 63.95 -32.19
C PRO A 3 1.97 62.47 -32.42
N MET A 4 2.46 61.75 -31.40
CA MET A 4 2.69 60.30 -31.47
C MET A 4 1.83 59.55 -30.45
N ILE A 5 0.82 58.91 -31.02
CA ILE A 5 -0.10 57.85 -30.58
C ILE A 5 0.48 56.90 -29.50
N PRO A 6 -0.23 56.63 -28.38
CA PRO A 6 0.08 55.52 -27.50
C PRO A 6 -0.53 54.21 -28.04
N TRP A 7 0.31 53.18 -28.17
CA TRP A 7 -0.09 51.83 -28.62
C TRP A 7 -0.84 51.07 -27.51
N LEU A 8 -2.04 50.60 -27.86
CA LEU A 8 -2.73 49.50 -27.18
C LEU A 8 -1.96 48.19 -27.41
N PHE A 9 -1.57 47.52 -26.33
CA PHE A 9 -1.40 46.06 -26.27
C PHE A 9 -2.48 45.56 -25.30
N GLY A 10 -3.41 44.66 -25.63
CA GLY A 10 -3.24 43.40 -26.36
C GLY A 10 -3.50 42.26 -25.37
N ILE A 11 -4.75 42.11 -24.91
CA ILE A 11 -5.14 41.10 -23.90
C ILE A 11 -5.16 39.72 -24.59
N CYS A 12 -4.17 38.89 -24.27
CA CYS A 12 -4.11 37.49 -24.68
C CYS A 12 -4.94 36.64 -23.70
N ALA A 13 -6.12 36.20 -24.12
CA ALA A 13 -6.95 35.28 -23.35
C ALA A 13 -6.43 33.85 -23.52
N LEU A 14 -5.76 33.32 -22.49
CA LEU A 14 -5.46 31.88 -22.40
C LEU A 14 -6.74 31.12 -22.06
N ALA A 15 -7.28 30.39 -23.02
CA ALA A 15 -8.32 29.39 -22.76
C ALA A 15 -7.69 28.19 -22.04
N ALA A 16 -7.88 28.11 -20.73
CA ALA A 16 -7.55 26.93 -19.94
C ALA A 16 -8.50 25.79 -20.35
N GLN A 17 -8.01 24.85 -21.15
CA GLN A 17 -8.69 23.60 -21.43
C GLN A 17 -8.54 22.72 -20.19
N SER A 18 -9.54 22.74 -19.31
CA SER A 18 -9.61 21.83 -18.18
C SER A 18 -9.85 20.42 -18.71
N VAL A 19 -8.79 19.61 -18.77
CA VAL A 19 -8.90 18.16 -18.96
C VAL A 19 -9.66 17.62 -17.76
N TRP A 20 -10.97 17.43 -17.92
CA TRP A 20 -11.76 16.63 -17.00
C TRP A 20 -11.28 15.19 -17.13
N ALA A 21 -10.34 14.79 -16.29
CA ALA A 21 -10.04 13.40 -16.04
C ALA A 21 -11.31 12.78 -15.45
N GLY A 22 -12.12 12.14 -16.29
CA GLY A 22 -13.24 11.33 -15.83
C GLY A 22 -12.68 10.29 -14.87
N ALA A 23 -13.14 10.35 -13.62
CA ALA A 23 -12.94 9.27 -12.67
C ALA A 23 -13.45 8.00 -13.35
N GLY A 24 -12.51 7.12 -13.71
CA GLY A 24 -12.82 5.89 -14.45
C GLY A 24 -13.91 5.13 -13.73
N THR A 25 -14.83 4.57 -14.50
CA THR A 25 -15.76 3.53 -14.04
C THR A 25 -14.92 2.46 -13.34
N GLY A 26 -14.91 2.50 -12.01
CA GLY A 26 -13.92 1.80 -11.19
C GLY A 26 -13.93 0.33 -11.54
N GLN A 27 -12.77 -0.20 -11.95
CA GLN A 27 -12.60 -1.63 -12.09
C GLN A 27 -13.01 -2.28 -10.76
N PRO A 28 -13.79 -3.38 -10.77
CA PRO A 28 -14.14 -4.06 -9.53
C PRO A 28 -12.86 -4.43 -8.79
N TYR A 29 -12.76 -4.13 -7.49
CA TYR A 29 -11.59 -4.42 -6.67
C TYR A 29 -11.99 -5.03 -5.33
N GLY A 30 -11.10 -5.82 -4.75
CA GLY A 30 -11.15 -6.23 -3.35
C GLY A 30 -10.18 -5.41 -2.51
N ILE A 31 -10.37 -5.39 -1.20
CA ILE A 31 -9.50 -4.72 -0.24
C ILE A 31 -8.81 -5.78 0.61
N LEU A 32 -7.47 -5.79 0.58
CA LEU A 32 -6.65 -6.57 1.50
C LEU A 32 -6.11 -5.65 2.59
N ILE A 33 -6.39 -5.94 3.85
CA ILE A 33 -5.84 -5.24 5.00
C ILE A 33 -4.85 -6.17 5.69
N VAL A 34 -3.64 -5.68 5.93
CA VAL A 34 -2.62 -6.37 6.72
C VAL A 34 -2.27 -5.51 7.91
N SER A 35 -2.49 -6.01 9.12
CA SER A 35 -2.15 -5.35 10.37
C SER A 35 -1.04 -6.05 11.12
N ARG A 36 -0.33 -5.29 11.96
CA ARG A 36 0.66 -5.80 12.88
C ARG A 36 0.27 -5.42 14.30
N GLU A 37 -0.13 -6.42 15.08
CA GLU A 37 -0.51 -6.23 16.48
C GLU A 37 0.71 -6.36 17.41
N ARG A 38 0.74 -5.58 18.50
CA ARG A 38 1.87 -5.55 19.44
C ARG A 38 2.18 -6.91 20.07
N LEU A 39 1.14 -7.63 20.49
CA LEU A 39 1.30 -8.86 21.28
C LEU A 39 1.55 -10.09 20.41
N GLU A 40 1.30 -10.04 19.10
CA GLU A 40 1.48 -11.20 18.20
C GLU A 40 2.87 -11.25 17.55
N VAL A 41 3.59 -10.11 17.50
CA VAL A 41 4.98 -10.05 17.01
C VAL A 41 5.84 -9.11 17.86
N ALA A 42 6.56 -9.70 18.82
CA ALA A 42 7.47 -9.02 19.73
C ALA A 42 8.86 -8.75 19.09
N THR A 43 8.87 -8.05 17.95
CA THR A 43 10.11 -7.57 17.30
C THR A 43 10.10 -6.04 17.23
N SER A 44 11.23 -5.38 17.35
CA SER A 44 11.31 -3.94 17.09
C SER A 44 11.49 -3.61 15.60
N CYS A 45 11.72 -4.64 14.78
CA CYS A 45 11.98 -4.49 13.36
C CYS A 45 10.71 -4.23 12.54
N GLU A 46 10.87 -3.52 11.43
CA GLU A 46 9.82 -3.36 10.43
C GLU A 46 9.50 -4.70 9.77
N ILE A 47 8.23 -4.92 9.45
CA ILE A 47 7.81 -6.06 8.63
C ILE A 47 7.41 -5.54 7.25
N GLY A 48 8.07 -6.07 6.22
CA GLY A 48 7.73 -5.84 4.84
C GLY A 48 6.59 -6.76 4.40
N VAL A 49 5.57 -6.17 3.78
CA VAL A 49 4.49 -6.87 3.09
C VAL A 49 4.82 -6.93 1.62
N TYR A 50 4.85 -8.15 1.08
CA TYR A 50 5.17 -8.43 -0.32
C TYR A 50 3.91 -8.92 -1.03
N LEU A 51 3.59 -8.30 -2.17
CA LEU A 51 2.56 -8.79 -3.09
C LEU A 51 3.24 -9.17 -4.41
N GLN A 52 2.99 -10.40 -4.88
CA GLN A 52 3.67 -10.93 -6.07
C GLN A 52 5.20 -10.74 -6.01
N ASP A 53 5.79 -11.09 -4.86
CA ASP A 53 7.22 -10.97 -4.57
C ASP A 53 7.79 -9.53 -4.61
N GLN A 54 6.94 -8.50 -4.72
CA GLN A 54 7.31 -7.09 -4.65
C GLN A 54 6.97 -6.48 -3.30
N LEU A 55 7.91 -5.74 -2.70
CA LEU A 55 7.66 -5.01 -1.46
C LEU A 55 6.68 -3.86 -1.73
N VAL A 56 5.49 -3.92 -1.14
CA VAL A 56 4.43 -2.92 -1.33
C VAL A 56 4.09 -2.14 -0.06
N GLY A 57 4.50 -2.64 1.10
CA GLY A 57 4.16 -2.03 2.39
C GLY A 57 5.19 -2.35 3.46
N ARG A 58 5.32 -1.44 4.43
CA ARG A 58 6.15 -1.59 5.62
C ARG A 58 5.30 -1.32 6.84
N LEU A 59 5.31 -2.23 7.79
CA LEU A 59 4.52 -2.13 9.01
C LEU A 59 5.43 -2.00 10.23
N PHE A 60 5.32 -0.87 10.90
CA PHE A 60 5.80 -0.70 12.28
C PHE A 60 4.79 -1.33 13.26
N GLN A 61 5.13 -1.32 14.54
CA GLN A 61 4.26 -1.85 15.59
C GLN A 61 2.91 -1.12 15.60
N GLU A 62 1.81 -1.87 15.76
CA GLU A 62 0.43 -1.36 15.84
C GLU A 62 -0.02 -0.59 14.59
N GLN A 63 0.55 -0.92 13.43
CA GLN A 63 0.15 -0.35 12.15
C GLN A 63 -0.62 -1.34 11.29
N ALA A 64 -1.42 -0.78 10.39
CA ALA A 64 -2.08 -1.52 9.33
C ALA A 64 -1.88 -0.81 7.98
N THR A 65 -1.92 -1.58 6.90
CA THR A 65 -1.90 -1.09 5.54
C THR A 65 -3.01 -1.77 4.73
N SER A 66 -3.56 -1.06 3.74
CA SER A 66 -4.64 -1.54 2.89
C SER A 66 -4.25 -1.46 1.42
N PHE A 67 -4.66 -2.46 0.65
CA PHE A 67 -4.38 -2.55 -0.78
C PHE A 67 -5.68 -2.80 -1.55
N ASN A 68 -5.92 -1.95 -2.56
CA ASN A 68 -6.98 -2.18 -3.53
C ASN A 68 -6.41 -3.07 -4.64
N LEU A 69 -6.92 -4.30 -4.75
CA LEU A 69 -6.38 -5.32 -5.63
C LEU A 69 -7.46 -5.80 -6.59
N PRO A 70 -7.09 -6.16 -7.84
CA PRO A 70 -8.03 -6.79 -8.75
C PRO A 70 -8.51 -8.13 -8.14
N PRO A 71 -9.74 -8.57 -8.45
CA PRO A 71 -10.25 -9.86 -8.02
C PRO A 71 -9.38 -10.99 -8.57
N GLY A 72 -9.11 -11.99 -7.73
CA GLY A 72 -8.29 -13.14 -8.09
C GLY A 72 -7.29 -13.53 -7.00
N PRO A 73 -6.42 -14.51 -7.30
CA PRO A 73 -5.37 -14.96 -6.40
C PRO A 73 -4.23 -13.94 -6.32
N VAL A 74 -3.81 -13.63 -5.10
CA VAL A 74 -2.73 -12.72 -4.78
C VAL A 74 -1.73 -13.45 -3.89
N SER A 75 -0.47 -13.50 -4.32
CA SER A 75 0.62 -14.03 -3.49
C SER A 75 1.00 -12.97 -2.45
N VAL A 76 0.83 -13.27 -1.17
CA VAL A 76 1.14 -12.37 -0.05
C VAL A 76 2.26 -12.99 0.79
N GLY A 77 3.39 -12.31 0.87
CA GLY A 77 4.54 -12.74 1.66
C GLY A 77 4.94 -11.72 2.71
N LEU A 78 5.63 -12.19 3.75
CA LEU A 78 6.10 -11.37 4.86
C LEU A 78 7.61 -11.55 5.03
N ARG A 79 8.33 -10.47 5.29
CA ARG A 79 9.75 -10.53 5.64
C ARG A 79 10.10 -9.46 6.65
N GLN A 80 10.92 -9.80 7.64
CA GLN A 80 11.51 -8.80 8.51
C GLN A 80 12.51 -7.96 7.70
N LEU A 81 12.37 -6.64 7.75
CA LEU A 81 13.27 -5.74 7.05
C LEU A 81 14.50 -5.43 7.93
N PRO A 82 15.68 -5.29 7.32
CA PRO A 82 16.86 -4.85 8.04
C PRO A 82 16.63 -3.42 8.57
N GLY A 83 17.11 -3.16 9.77
CA GLY A 83 16.91 -1.87 10.44
C GLY A 83 18.11 -1.48 11.30
N GLN A 84 18.11 -0.22 11.75
CA GLN A 84 19.19 0.33 12.59
C GLN A 84 19.10 -0.12 14.06
N MET A 85 18.00 -0.78 14.46
CA MET A 85 17.83 -1.26 15.83
C MET A 85 18.64 -2.56 16.06
N PRO A 86 19.23 -2.74 17.26
CA PRO A 86 19.89 -3.99 17.62
C PRO A 86 18.95 -5.18 17.43
N GLY A 87 19.43 -6.22 16.74
CA GLY A 87 18.64 -7.43 16.43
C GLY A 87 17.90 -7.39 15.09
N CYS A 88 17.84 -6.24 14.40
CA CYS A 88 17.28 -6.13 13.05
C CYS A 88 18.33 -6.37 11.94
N ALA A 89 19.17 -7.39 12.13
CA ALA A 89 20.12 -7.80 11.10
C ALA A 89 19.40 -8.53 9.96
N PRO A 90 19.90 -8.42 8.71
CA PRO A 90 19.43 -9.27 7.62
C PRO A 90 19.72 -10.74 7.98
N GLY A 91 18.67 -11.46 8.40
CA GLY A 91 18.72 -12.88 8.72
C GLY A 91 18.18 -13.73 7.58
N ILE A 92 18.46 -15.03 7.64
CA ILE A 92 17.81 -16.03 6.79
C ILE A 92 16.44 -16.34 7.41
N THR A 93 15.47 -15.45 7.23
CA THR A 93 14.08 -15.74 7.55
C THR A 93 13.47 -16.50 6.37
N GLU A 94 12.85 -17.64 6.65
CA GLU A 94 12.15 -18.42 5.64
C GLU A 94 11.02 -17.57 5.03
N TYR A 95 11.07 -17.34 3.72
CA TYR A 95 10.04 -16.59 3.00
C TYR A 95 8.97 -17.56 2.49
N LYS A 96 7.80 -17.54 3.12
CA LYS A 96 6.65 -18.37 2.73
C LYS A 96 5.48 -17.48 2.30
N PRO A 97 5.34 -17.19 0.99
CA PRO A 97 4.16 -16.52 0.50
C PRO A 97 2.93 -17.43 0.60
N VAL A 98 1.78 -16.84 0.89
CA VAL A 98 0.47 -17.50 0.94
C VAL A 98 -0.41 -16.91 -0.15
N ILE A 99 -1.18 -17.76 -0.83
CA ILE A 99 -2.16 -17.30 -1.82
C ILE A 99 -3.44 -16.88 -1.11
N VAL A 100 -3.82 -15.62 -1.30
CA VAL A 100 -5.11 -15.06 -0.84
C VAL A 100 -5.96 -14.79 -2.07
N THR A 101 -7.16 -15.35 -2.14
CA THR A 101 -8.10 -15.09 -3.22
C THR A 101 -9.07 -13.99 -2.81
N LEU A 102 -9.09 -12.89 -3.57
CA LEU A 102 -10.00 -11.75 -3.35
C LEU A 102 -11.14 -11.74 -4.37
N GLN A 103 -12.34 -11.41 -3.91
CA GLN A 103 -13.50 -11.14 -4.76
C GLN A 103 -13.74 -9.63 -4.88
N ALA A 104 -14.46 -9.23 -5.93
CA ALA A 104 -14.90 -7.86 -6.10
C ALA A 104 -15.77 -7.39 -4.93
N GLY A 105 -15.44 -6.24 -4.34
CA GLY A 105 -16.13 -5.68 -3.17
C GLY A 105 -15.81 -6.38 -1.85
N GLN A 106 -14.99 -7.43 -1.85
CA GLN A 106 -14.63 -8.15 -0.64
C GLN A 106 -13.55 -7.38 0.14
N ILE A 107 -13.71 -7.33 1.46
CA ILE A 107 -12.67 -6.88 2.38
C ILE A 107 -12.15 -8.11 3.13
N GLN A 108 -10.84 -8.35 3.09
CA GLN A 108 -10.19 -9.37 3.91
C GLN A 108 -9.13 -8.72 4.79
N LYS A 109 -9.22 -8.96 6.10
CA LYS A 109 -8.24 -8.50 7.08
C LYS A 109 -7.43 -9.69 7.60
N PHE A 110 -6.12 -9.49 7.61
CA PHE A 110 -5.17 -10.39 8.24
C PHE A 110 -4.34 -9.60 9.22
N ARG A 111 -4.01 -10.24 10.33
CA ARG A 111 -2.96 -9.78 11.23
C ARG A 111 -1.73 -10.65 11.08
N ILE A 112 -0.57 -10.05 11.32
CA ILE A 112 0.71 -10.75 11.29
C ILE A 112 0.95 -11.39 12.65
N ALA A 113 1.32 -12.67 12.63
CA ALA A 113 1.75 -13.43 13.80
C ALA A 113 3.12 -14.07 13.54
N ALA A 114 3.81 -14.45 14.62
CA ALA A 114 5.10 -15.13 14.56
C ALA A 114 5.01 -16.55 15.12
N SER A 115 5.74 -17.47 14.49
CA SER A 115 5.94 -18.85 14.94
C SER A 115 7.43 -19.22 14.90
N SER A 116 7.78 -20.42 15.35
CA SER A 116 9.14 -20.96 15.19
C SER A 116 9.59 -21.08 13.73
N ALA A 117 8.64 -21.16 12.79
CA ALA A 117 8.90 -21.20 11.35
C ALA A 117 8.96 -19.81 10.68
N GLY A 118 8.77 -18.74 11.45
CA GLY A 118 8.77 -17.36 10.95
C GLY A 118 7.39 -16.69 10.99
N LEU A 119 7.27 -15.60 10.22
CA LEU A 119 6.08 -14.76 10.14
C LEU A 119 5.01 -15.40 9.26
N TYR A 120 3.75 -15.28 9.67
CA TYR A 120 2.61 -15.77 8.88
C TYR A 120 1.39 -14.86 9.03
N LEU A 121 0.47 -14.97 8.07
CA LEU A 121 -0.81 -14.27 8.08
C LEU A 121 -1.85 -15.07 8.86
N LYS A 122 -2.51 -14.43 9.81
CA LYS A 122 -3.64 -14.98 10.55
C LYS A 122 -4.91 -14.21 10.19
N PRO A 123 -5.98 -14.86 9.72
CA PRO A 123 -7.24 -14.18 9.45
C PRO A 123 -7.75 -13.45 10.69
N GLU A 124 -8.29 -12.25 10.49
CA GLU A 124 -8.87 -11.45 11.55
C GLU A 124 -10.28 -10.99 11.16
N PRO A 125 -11.28 -11.13 12.06
CA PRO A 125 -12.60 -10.59 11.79
C PRO A 125 -12.54 -9.07 11.60
N LEU A 126 -13.45 -8.57 10.78
CA LEU A 126 -13.65 -7.14 10.62
C LEU A 126 -14.53 -6.69 11.79
N ASP A 127 -13.99 -5.83 12.64
CA ASP A 127 -14.69 -5.26 13.80
C ASP A 127 -15.59 -4.12 13.29
N TYR A 128 -16.90 -4.32 13.33
CA TYR A 128 -17.91 -3.35 12.92
C TYR A 128 -18.96 -3.18 14.02
#